data_AF-A0A973A2J5-F1
#
_entry.id   AF-A0A973A2J5-F1
#
_cell.length_a   1.000
_cell.length_b   1.000
_cell.length_c   1.000
_cell.angle_alpha   90.00
_cell.angle_beta   90.00
_cell.angle_gamma   90.00
#
_symmetry.space_group_name_H-M   'P 1'
#
loop_
_entity.id
_entity.type
_entity.pdbx_description
1 polymer ?
#
loop_
_entity_poly.entity_id
_entity_poly.type
_entity_poly.pdbx_seq_one_letter_code
_entity_poly.pdbx_strand_id
1 'polypeptide(L)' 'MATNKLTLKDIAREAGCPPYIVRYLYTNNRLPVIKASRGAGYPVKFHPDAIQIVKDHVNKAI' A
#
# COMPACT_ATOMS: atom_id res chain seq x y z
N MET A 1 -10.08 15.73 9.54
CA MET A 1 -9.84 15.04 8.26
C MET A 1 -9.22 13.69 8.56
N ALA A 2 -9.85 12.59 8.13
CA ALA A 2 -9.46 11.25 8.56
C ALA A 2 -8.04 10.92 8.08
N THR A 3 -7.07 10.93 8.99
CA THR A 3 -5.77 10.29 8.80
C THR A 3 -5.99 8.77 8.70
N ASN A 4 -6.54 8.32 7.58
CA ASN A 4 -6.82 6.92 7.32
C ASN A 4 -5.48 6.23 7.11
N LYS A 5 -4.97 5.64 8.20
CA LYS A 5 -3.77 4.81 8.19
C LYS A 5 -4.13 3.48 7.52
N LEU A 6 -4.02 3.47 6.20
CA LEU A 6 -4.36 2.32 5.37
C LEU A 6 -3.41 1.16 5.64
N THR A 7 -3.96 -0.05 5.62
CA THR A 7 -3.17 -1.27 5.59
C THR A 7 -2.97 -1.74 4.15
N LEU A 8 -2.09 -2.72 3.96
CA LEU A 8 -1.87 -3.35 2.67
C LEU A 8 -3.17 -3.89 2.05
N LYS A 9 -4.07 -4.47 2.86
CA LYS A 9 -5.36 -4.99 2.41
C LYS A 9 -6.32 -3.88 1.95
N ASP A 10 -6.26 -2.72 2.60
CA ASP A 10 -7.11 -1.59 2.23
C ASP A 10 -6.63 -1.00 0.90
N ILE A 11 -5.32 -0.82 0.73
CA ILE A 11 -4.73 -0.38 -0.54
C ILE A 11 -5.10 -1.35 -1.67
N ALA A 12 -4.92 -2.66 -1.46
CA ALA A 12 -5.23 -3.65 -2.48
C ALA A 12 -6.70 -3.60 -2.92
N ARG A 13 -7.61 -3.40 -1.97
CA ARG A 13 -9.05 -3.27 -2.22
C ARG A 13 -9.39 -2.00 -3.00
N GLU A 14 -8.87 -0.86 -2.56
CA GLU A 14 -9.10 0.45 -3.19
C GLU A 14 -8.44 0.58 -4.57
N ALA A 15 -7.30 -0.07 -4.76
CA ALA A 15 -6.58 -0.11 -6.03
C ALA A 15 -7.11 -1.19 -6.99
N GLY A 16 -8.00 -2.08 -6.54
CA GLY A 16 -8.56 -3.14 -7.36
C GLY A 16 -7.51 -4.17 -7.80
N CYS A 17 -6.48 -4.41 -6.99
CA CYS A 17 -5.35 -5.24 -7.37
C CYS A 17 -5.07 -6.37 -6.37
N PRO A 18 -4.40 -7.46 -6.79
CA PRO A 18 -3.96 -8.49 -5.87
C PRO A 18 -3.01 -7.97 -4.77
N PRO A 19 -3.14 -8.43 -3.51
CA PRO A 19 -2.29 -7.99 -2.40
C PRO A 19 -0.78 -8.19 -2.61
N TYR A 20 -0.39 -9.18 -3.43
CA TYR A 20 1.02 -9.42 -3.72
C TYR A 20 1.68 -8.26 -4.47
N ILE A 21 0.93 -7.48 -5.27
CA ILE A 21 1.43 -6.31 -5.98
C ILE A 21 1.79 -5.21 -4.99
N VAL A 22 0.90 -4.93 -4.03
CA VAL A 22 1.16 -3.96 -2.96
C VAL A 22 2.35 -4.40 -2.12
N ARG A 23 2.46 -5.70 -1.82
CA ARG A 23 3.62 -6.26 -1.10
C ARG A 23 4.91 -6.11 -1.90
N TYR A 24 4.89 -6.36 -3.21
CA TYR A 24 6.03 -6.16 -4.09
C TYR A 24 6.48 -4.69 -4.11
N LEU A 25 5.55 -3.75 -4.29
CA LEU A 25 5.86 -2.32 -4.28
C LEU A 25 6.38 -1.85 -2.91
N TYR A 26 5.83 -2.39 -1.82
CA TYR A 26 6.34 -2.15 -0.48
C TYR A 26 7.78 -2.65 -0.31
N THR A 27 8.08 -3.89 -0.70
CA THR A 27 9.44 -4.46 -0.60
C THR A 27 10.46 -3.68 -1.43
N ASN A 28 10.04 -3.09 -2.55
CA ASN A 28 10.88 -2.21 -3.38
C ASN A 28 10.96 -0.76 -2.86
N ASN A 29 10.43 -0.46 -1.66
CA ASN A 29 10.37 0.90 -1.10
C ASN A 29 9.67 1.92 -2.00
N ARG A 30 8.71 1.48 -2.82
CA ARG A 30 7.97 2.33 -3.78
C ARG A 30 6.65 2.86 -3.22
N LEU A 31 6.32 2.55 -1.97
CA LEU A 31 5.09 3.01 -1.32
C LEU A 31 5.41 3.94 -0.16
N PRO A 32 4.65 5.05 0.00
CA PRO A 32 4.81 5.95 1.13
C PRO A 32 4.29 5.29 2.41
N VAL A 33 5.21 5.00 3.34
CA VAL A 33 4.93 4.37 4.63
C VAL A 33 4.92 5.44 5.72
N ILE A 34 3.79 5.56 6.42
CA ILE A 34 3.67 6.44 7.60
C ILE A 34 4.27 5.74 8.84
N LYS A 35 4.07 4.43 8.95
CA LYS A 35 4.57 3.63 10.08
C LYS A 35 5.04 2.28 9.61
N ALA A 36 6.34 2.03 9.76
CA ALA A 36 6.91 0.71 9.54
C ALA A 36 6.38 -0.31 10.56
N SER A 37 6.35 -1.58 10.16
CA SER A 37 6.01 -2.66 11.08
C SER A 37 7.12 -2.82 12.13
N ARG A 38 6.73 -3.08 13.38
CA ARG A 38 7.66 -3.39 14.48
C ARG A 38 7.75 -4.89 14.79
N GLY A 39 7.20 -5.74 13.91
CA GLY A 39 7.13 -7.19 14.09
C GLY A 39 5.71 -7.75 14.03
N ALA A 40 5.57 -9.02 14.41
CA ALA A 40 4.29 -9.72 14.40
C ALA A 40 3.21 -8.95 15.18
N GLY A 41 2.01 -8.84 14.60
CA GLY A 41 0.88 -8.11 15.18
C GLY A 41 0.87 -6.60 14.92
N TYR A 42 1.95 -6.00 14.40
CA TYR A 42 2.01 -4.57 14.09
C TYR A 42 1.92 -4.33 12.57
N PRO A 43 0.74 -3.97 12.03
CA PRO A 43 0.59 -3.73 10.60
C PRO A 43 1.35 -2.47 10.17
N VAL A 44 1.94 -2.55 8.97
CA VAL A 44 2.46 -1.38 8.26
C VAL A 44 1.30 -0.43 7.97
N LYS A 45 1.53 0.86 8.22
CA LYS A 45 0.57 1.91 7.87
C LYS A 45 1.11 2.75 6.73
N PHE A 46 0.27 2.90 5.71
CA PHE A 46 0.61 3.60 4.47
C PHE A 46 -0.12 4.92 4.37
N HIS A 47 0.47 5.84 3.61
CA HIS A 47 -0.17 7.09 3.22
C HIS A 47 -1.27 6.81 2.17
N PRO A 48 -2.39 7.55 2.16
CA PRO A 48 -3.43 7.42 1.13
C PRO A 48 -2.89 7.49 -0.31
N ASP A 49 -1.83 8.28 -0.55
CA ASP A 49 -1.19 8.38 -1.88
C ASP A 49 -0.65 7.04 -2.40
N ALA A 50 -0.40 6.07 -1.51
CA ALA A 50 -0.01 4.72 -1.91
C ALA A 50 -1.05 4.07 -2.84
N ILE A 51 -2.34 4.41 -2.71
CA ILE A 51 -3.40 3.90 -3.60
C ILE A 51 -3.13 4.35 -5.03
N GLN A 52 -2.84 5.63 -5.24
CA GLN A 52 -2.62 6.17 -6.59
C GLN A 52 -1.37 5.57 -7.23
N ILE A 53 -0.27 5.45 -6.47
CA ILE A 53 0.97 4.83 -6.95
C ILE A 53 0.74 3.39 -7.39
N VAL A 54 -0.06 2.63 -6.64
CA VAL A 54 -0.40 1.24 -6.99
C VAL A 54 -1.28 1.19 -8.24
N LYS A 55 -2.30 2.05 -8.34
CA LYS A 55 -3.14 2.15 -9.54
C LYS A 55 -2.32 2.48 -10.78
N ASP A 56 -1.42 3.46 -10.69
CA ASP A 56 -0.54 3.86 -11.78
C ASP A 56 0.40 2.72 -12.20
N HIS A 57 0.90 1.94 -11.24
CA HIS A 57 1.74 0.78 -11.52
C HIS A 57 0.98 -0.33 -12.24
N VAL A 58 -0.23 -0.65 -11.80
CA VAL A 58 -1.08 -1.68 -12.42
C VAL A 58 -1.50 -1.26 -13.83
N ASN A 59 -1.90 0.00 -14.02
CA ASN A 59 -2.30 0.53 -15.32
C ASN A 59 -1.14 0.59 -16.33
N LYS A 60 0.11 0.79 -15.88
CA LYS A 60 1.30 0.76 -16.75
C LYS A 60 1.74 -0.64 -17.16
N ALA A 61 1.32 -1.67 -16.43
CA ALA A 61 1.69 -3.04 -16.70
C ALA A 61 0.73 -3.75 -17.69
N ILE A 62 -0.36 -3.08 -18.09
CA ILE A 62 -1.36 -3.54 -19.06
C ILE A 62 -1.06 -2.91 -20.43
#